data_AF-A0A3C0VY25-F1
#
_entry.id   AF-A0A3C0VY25-F1
#
_cell.length_a   1.000
_cell.length_b   1.000
_cell.length_c   1.000
_cell.angle_alpha   90.00
_cell.angle_beta   90.00
_cell.angle_gamma   90.00
#
_symmetry.space_group_name_H-M   'P 1'
#
loop_
_entity.id
_entity.type
_entity.pdbx_description
1 polymer ?
#
loop_
_entity_poly.entity_id
_entity_poly.type
_entity_poly.pdbx_seq_one_letter_code
_entity_poly.pdbx_strand_id
1 'polypeptide(L)'
;MPFQFSLESVLRLREEAVERAKDQLAVEMVQMNQAQQQVDEVNARIGQAREAFRESMSNGTDSGLVVQLRQFMVSLENERENRQMTLEGYQARVEACRKALLSARRKLDTIESIRVRRLKEYEYKERQEAQKQLDELVVQGVGNGMEMRCA
;
A
#
# COMPACT_ATOMS: atom_id res chain seq x y z
N MET A 1 -36.62 6.68 8.26
CA MET A 1 -35.62 7.73 7.89
C MET A 1 -34.50 7.08 7.09
N PRO A 2 -33.60 7.75 6.36
CA PRO A 2 -32.41 7.10 5.80
C PRO A 2 -31.31 6.92 6.86
N PHE A 3 -30.53 5.83 6.79
CA PHE A 3 -29.38 5.60 7.67
C PHE A 3 -28.30 6.68 7.47
N GLN A 4 -27.83 7.27 8.57
CA GLN A 4 -26.72 8.24 8.55
C GLN A 4 -25.53 7.71 9.33
N PHE A 5 -24.39 7.57 8.67
CA PHE A 5 -23.17 7.11 9.33
C PHE A 5 -22.40 8.29 9.92
N SER A 6 -22.42 8.40 11.25
CA SER A 6 -21.80 9.55 11.94
C SER A 6 -20.28 9.69 11.75
N LEU A 7 -19.60 8.69 11.17
CA LEU A 7 -18.15 8.68 10.94
C LEU A 7 -17.79 8.70 9.44
N GLU A 8 -18.69 9.21 8.59
CA GLU A 8 -18.45 9.24 7.14
C GLU A 8 -17.25 10.14 6.76
N SER A 9 -17.07 11.28 7.43
CA SER A 9 -15.88 12.13 7.25
C SER A 9 -14.59 11.40 7.62
N VAL A 10 -14.62 10.60 8.69
CA VAL A 10 -13.49 9.77 9.11
C VAL A 10 -13.21 8.68 8.09
N LEU A 11 -14.24 8.04 7.54
CA LEU A 11 -14.09 7.04 6.47
C LEU A 11 -13.36 7.64 5.27
N ARG A 12 -13.84 8.77 4.74
CA ARG A 12 -13.19 9.46 3.61
C ARG A 12 -11.74 9.83 3.89
N LEU A 13 -11.45 10.35 5.09
CA LEU A 13 -10.08 10.68 5.49
C LEU A 13 -9.18 9.43 5.52
N ARG A 14 -9.71 8.26 5.88
CA ARG A 14 -8.96 6.99 5.86
C ARG A 14 -8.76 6.47 4.45
N GLU A 15 -9.75 6.60 3.56
CA GLU A 15 -9.62 6.27 2.14
C GLU A 15 -8.53 7.13 1.49
N GLU A 16 -8.56 8.45 1.69
CA GLU A 16 -7.53 9.37 1.21
C GLU A 16 -6.13 9.07 1.79
N ALA A 17 -6.06 8.60 3.03
CA ALA A 17 -4.78 8.19 3.62
C ALA A 17 -4.22 6.92 2.97
N VAL A 18 -5.08 5.99 2.54
CA VAL A 18 -4.67 4.80 1.78
C VAL A 18 -4.18 5.20 0.40
N GLU A 19 -4.91 6.05 -0.32
CA GLU A 19 -4.49 6.51 -1.66
C GLU A 19 -3.15 7.25 -1.60
N ARG A 20 -2.98 8.19 -0.66
CA ARG A 20 -1.68 8.87 -0.48
C ARG A 20 -0.54 7.89 -0.17
N ALA A 21 -0.79 6.85 0.61
CA ALA A 21 0.23 5.83 0.91
C ALA A 21 0.58 4.98 -0.33
N LYS A 22 -0.38 4.71 -1.22
CA LYS A 22 -0.13 4.05 -2.51
C LYS A 22 0.70 4.94 -3.43
N ASP A 23 0.35 6.21 -3.54
CA ASP A 23 1.07 7.17 -4.38
C ASP A 23 2.54 7.29 -3.93
N GLN A 24 2.78 7.43 -2.62
CA GLN A 24 4.13 7.47 -2.07
C GLN A 24 4.90 6.18 -2.36
N LEU A 25 4.27 5.01 -2.20
CA LEU A 25 4.89 3.73 -2.52
C LEU A 25 5.28 3.64 -4.00
N ALA A 26 4.40 4.09 -4.90
CA ALA A 26 4.66 4.09 -6.34
C ALA A 26 5.88 4.95 -6.69
N VAL A 27 5.98 6.15 -6.11
CA VAL A 27 7.14 7.04 -6.29
C VAL A 27 8.43 6.36 -5.84
N GLU A 28 8.47 5.80 -4.61
CA GLU A 28 9.67 5.14 -4.09
C GLU A 28 10.04 3.89 -4.92
N MET A 29 9.07 3.15 -5.44
CA MET A 29 9.33 2.00 -6.31
C MET A 29 9.98 2.41 -7.64
N VAL A 30 9.54 3.51 -8.24
CA VAL A 30 10.17 4.05 -9.47
C VAL A 30 11.63 4.41 -9.18
N GLN A 31 11.90 5.08 -8.07
CA GLN A 31 13.25 5.47 -7.69
C GLN A 31 14.14 4.26 -7.38
N MET A 32 13.61 3.25 -6.69
CA MET A 32 14.32 1.98 -6.45
C MET A 32 14.70 1.28 -7.75
N ASN A 33 13.78 1.23 -8.72
CA ASN A 33 14.05 0.62 -10.03
C ASN A 33 15.13 1.39 -10.81
N GLN A 34 15.10 2.72 -10.77
CA GLN A 34 16.15 3.54 -11.38
C GLN A 34 17.51 3.31 -10.71
N ALA A 35 17.57 3.25 -9.38
CA ALA A 35 18.80 2.94 -8.65
C ALA A 35 19.33 1.54 -8.99
N GLN A 36 18.44 0.54 -9.15
CA GLN A 36 18.83 -0.80 -9.57
C GLN A 36 19.44 -0.80 -10.98
N GLN A 37 18.82 -0.09 -11.93
CA GLN A 37 19.37 0.05 -13.28
C GLN A 37 20.78 0.66 -13.27
N GLN A 38 21.00 1.69 -12.44
CA GLN A 38 22.32 2.30 -12.28
C GLN A 38 23.37 1.34 -11.71
N VAL A 39 22.99 0.44 -10.79
CA VAL A 39 23.88 -0.61 -10.29
C VAL A 39 24.21 -1.60 -11.40
N ASP A 40 23.20 -2.03 -12.17
CA ASP A 40 23.36 -2.99 -13.25
C ASP A 40 24.28 -2.45 -14.36
N GLU A 41 24.17 -1.16 -14.69
CA GLU A 41 25.06 -0.47 -15.62
C GLU A 41 26.53 -0.50 -15.17
N VAL A 42 26.81 -0.22 -13.89
CA VAL A 42 28.19 -0.27 -13.39
C VAL A 42 28.71 -1.70 -13.37
N ASN A 43 27.88 -2.67 -13.01
CA ASN A 43 28.25 -4.07 -13.05
C ASN A 43 28.59 -4.52 -14.48
N ALA A 44 27.84 -4.07 -15.48
CA ALA A 44 28.14 -4.32 -16.89
C ALA A 44 29.48 -3.67 -17.30
N ARG A 45 29.73 -2.42 -16.91
CA ARG A 45 31.01 -1.73 -17.16
C ARG A 45 32.19 -2.43 -16.48
N ILE A 46 32.02 -2.91 -15.25
CA ILE A 46 33.01 -3.74 -14.55
C ILE A 46 33.29 -5.03 -15.32
N GLY A 47 32.26 -5.69 -15.83
CA GLY A 47 32.39 -6.89 -16.67
C GLY A 47 33.25 -6.62 -17.91
N GLN A 48 32.89 -5.59 -18.68
CA GLN A 48 33.64 -5.16 -19.86
C GLN A 48 35.09 -4.78 -19.54
N ALA A 49 35.31 -4.04 -18.46
CA ALA A 49 36.65 -3.64 -18.02
C ALA A 49 37.51 -4.86 -17.64
N ARG A 50 36.92 -5.88 -17.00
CA ARG A 50 37.61 -7.13 -16.65
C ARG A 50 37.98 -7.96 -17.87
N GLU A 51 37.11 -8.01 -18.88
CA GLU A 51 37.39 -8.70 -20.14
C GLU A 51 38.53 -8.00 -20.91
N ALA A 52 38.43 -6.68 -21.10
CA ALA A 52 39.48 -5.88 -21.72
C ALA A 52 40.83 -5.99 -21.00
N PHE A 53 40.81 -6.06 -19.66
CA PHE A 53 42.00 -6.29 -18.85
C PHE A 53 42.63 -7.66 -19.15
N ARG A 54 41.81 -8.71 -19.23
CA ARG A 54 42.28 -10.07 -19.53
C ARG A 54 42.91 -10.16 -20.91
N GLU A 55 42.28 -9.57 -21.92
CA GLU A 55 42.81 -9.51 -23.28
C GLU A 55 44.13 -8.75 -23.36
N SER A 56 44.20 -7.57 -22.72
CA SER A 56 45.43 -6.76 -22.67
C SER A 56 46.58 -7.55 -22.04
N MET A 57 46.32 -8.24 -20.92
CA MET A 57 47.34 -9.08 -20.26
C MET A 57 47.83 -10.23 -21.15
N SER A 58 46.95 -10.83 -21.96
CA SER A 58 47.30 -11.94 -22.86
C SER A 58 48.17 -11.51 -24.05
N ASN A 59 48.07 -10.25 -24.47
CA ASN A 59 48.79 -9.71 -25.64
C ASN A 59 50.18 -9.12 -25.30
N GLY A 60 50.64 -9.24 -24.05
CA GLY A 60 51.90 -8.65 -23.59
C GLY A 60 51.78 -7.14 -23.43
N THR A 61 51.31 -6.70 -22.26
CA THR A 61 51.05 -5.28 -21.95
C THR A 61 52.19 -4.64 -21.14
N ASP A 62 52.46 -3.36 -21.40
CA ASP A 62 53.36 -2.52 -20.60
C ASP A 62 52.86 -2.35 -19.15
N SER A 63 53.78 -2.44 -18.20
CA SER A 63 53.58 -2.29 -16.76
C SER A 63 52.81 -1.03 -16.36
N GLY A 64 52.98 0.10 -17.07
CA GLY A 64 52.28 1.34 -16.80
C GLY A 64 50.78 1.26 -17.07
N LEU A 65 50.39 0.55 -18.14
CA LEU A 65 48.99 0.32 -18.48
C LEU A 65 48.30 -0.60 -17.47
N VAL A 66 49.01 -1.60 -16.93
CA VAL A 66 48.49 -2.47 -15.87
C VAL A 66 48.11 -1.67 -14.61
N VAL A 67 48.93 -0.70 -14.22
CA VAL A 67 48.65 0.16 -13.06
C VAL A 67 47.42 1.04 -13.30
N GLN A 68 47.30 1.65 -14.49
CA GLN A 68 46.14 2.47 -14.85
C GLN A 68 44.83 1.65 -14.84
N LEU A 69 44.87 0.45 -15.42
CA LEU A 69 43.71 -0.43 -15.45
C LEU A 69 43.29 -0.88 -14.04
N ARG A 70 44.24 -1.14 -13.14
CA ARG A 70 43.93 -1.43 -11.73
C ARG A 70 43.28 -0.24 -11.03
N GLN A 71 43.78 0.97 -11.22
CA GLN A 71 43.18 2.17 -10.64
C GLN A 71 41.75 2.41 -11.15
N PHE A 72 41.53 2.19 -12.45
CA PHE A 72 40.21 2.26 -13.06
C PHE A 72 39.25 1.20 -12.51
N MET A 73 39.72 -0.02 -12.28
CA MET A 73 38.91 -1.07 -11.64
C MET A 73 38.49 -0.68 -10.22
N VAL A 74 39.40 -0.12 -9.43
CA VAL A 74 39.09 0.37 -8.08
C VAL A 74 38.06 1.50 -8.12
N SER A 75 38.16 2.43 -9.08
CA SER A 75 37.19 3.52 -9.19
C SER A 75 35.79 3.01 -9.55
N LEU A 76 35.68 2.01 -10.44
CA LEU A 76 34.40 1.37 -10.77
C LEU A 76 33.81 0.59 -9.58
N GLU A 77 34.65 -0.09 -8.79
CA GLU A 77 34.18 -0.81 -7.59
C GLU A 77 33.66 0.14 -6.52
N ASN A 78 34.34 1.28 -6.30
CA ASN A 78 33.86 2.34 -5.41
C ASN A 78 32.55 2.97 -5.93
N GLU A 79 32.44 3.18 -7.25
CA GLU A 79 31.21 3.69 -7.87
C GLU A 79 30.03 2.71 -7.65
N ARG A 80 30.27 1.41 -7.84
CA ARG A 80 29.29 0.36 -7.57
C ARG A 80 28.84 0.38 -6.12
N GLU A 81 29.77 0.47 -5.17
CA GLU A 81 29.46 0.50 -3.73
C GLU A 81 28.56 1.70 -3.39
N ASN A 82 28.89 2.90 -3.88
CA ASN A 82 28.07 4.10 -3.67
C ASN A 82 26.65 3.97 -4.25
N ARG A 83 26.53 3.39 -5.45
CA ARG A 83 25.22 3.14 -6.08
C ARG A 83 24.44 2.05 -5.33
N GLN A 84 25.12 1.03 -4.83
CA GLN A 84 24.52 -0.03 -4.02
C GLN A 84 23.97 0.51 -2.69
N MET A 85 24.73 1.36 -1.98
CA MET A 85 24.25 2.03 -0.77
C MET A 85 23.00 2.88 -1.05
N THR A 86 22.99 3.57 -2.20
CA THR A 86 21.83 4.37 -2.63
C THR A 86 20.60 3.49 -2.87
N LEU A 87 20.78 2.36 -3.56
CA LEU A 87 19.73 1.36 -3.79
C LEU A 87 19.18 0.80 -2.48
N GLU A 88 20.05 0.43 -1.54
CA GLU A 88 19.64 -0.04 -0.20
C GLU A 88 18.81 1.01 0.55
N GLY A 89 19.17 2.29 0.42
CA GLY A 89 18.37 3.40 0.94
C GLY A 89 16.96 3.46 0.35
N TYR A 90 16.81 3.30 -0.97
CA TYR A 90 15.49 3.22 -1.60
C TYR A 90 14.71 1.97 -1.22
N GLN A 91 15.36 0.81 -1.11
CA GLN A 91 14.72 -0.43 -0.64
C GLN A 91 14.14 -0.26 0.77
N ALA A 92 14.90 0.37 1.68
CA ALA A 92 14.43 0.67 3.03
C ALA A 92 13.22 1.63 3.02
N ARG A 93 13.22 2.65 2.15
CA ARG A 93 12.08 3.57 1.97
C ARG A 93 10.84 2.86 1.42
N VAL A 94 11.00 1.99 0.43
CA VAL A 94 9.90 1.16 -0.11
C VAL A 94 9.28 0.30 0.99
N GLU A 95 10.10 -0.36 1.81
CA GLU A 95 9.63 -1.15 2.94
C GLU A 95 8.88 -0.32 3.98
N ALA A 96 9.36 0.89 4.29
CA ALA A 96 8.65 1.81 5.17
C ALA A 96 7.28 2.21 4.57
N CYS A 97 7.21 2.50 3.27
CA CYS A 97 5.97 2.84 2.59
C CYS A 97 4.97 1.66 2.58
N ARG A 98 5.46 0.43 2.35
CA ARG A 98 4.62 -0.79 2.45
C ARG A 98 4.00 -0.94 3.83
N LYS A 99 4.79 -0.74 4.90
CA LYS A 99 4.29 -0.78 6.28
C LYS A 99 3.26 0.33 6.55
N ALA A 100 3.49 1.54 6.04
CA ALA A 100 2.56 2.65 6.16
C ALA A 100 1.22 2.36 5.46
N LEU A 101 1.26 1.82 4.24
CA LEU A 101 0.08 1.42 3.46
C LEU A 101 -0.73 0.35 4.20
N LEU A 102 -0.07 -0.69 4.71
CA LEU A 102 -0.74 -1.74 5.51
C LEU A 102 -1.41 -1.16 6.76
N SER A 103 -0.73 -0.25 7.46
CA SER A 103 -1.29 0.44 8.63
C SER A 103 -2.50 1.31 8.28
N ALA A 104 -2.43 2.06 7.18
CA ALA A 104 -3.55 2.86 6.69
C ALA A 104 -4.76 1.99 6.34
N ARG A 105 -4.51 0.86 5.65
CA ARG A 105 -5.56 -0.08 5.25
C ARG A 105 -6.26 -0.73 6.45
N ARG A 106 -5.49 -1.19 7.45
CA ARG A 106 -6.07 -1.72 8.70
C ARG A 106 -6.98 -0.70 9.41
N LYS A 107 -6.60 0.58 9.41
CA LYS A 107 -7.43 1.65 9.99
C LYS A 107 -8.71 1.88 9.18
N LEU A 108 -8.64 1.79 7.85
CA LEU A 108 -9.80 1.85 6.97
C LEU A 108 -10.76 0.68 7.25
N ASP A 109 -10.25 -0.55 7.21
CA ASP A 109 -11.02 -1.79 7.47
C ASP A 109 -11.75 -1.72 8.82
N THR A 110 -11.10 -1.12 9.84
CA THR A 110 -11.70 -0.91 11.16
C THR A 110 -12.94 -0.02 11.09
N ILE A 111 -12.86 1.12 10.39
CA ILE A 111 -13.99 2.06 10.26
C ILE A 111 -15.11 1.45 9.41
N GLU A 112 -14.76 0.72 8.35
CA GLU A 112 -15.72 -0.01 7.52
C GLU A 112 -16.48 -1.06 8.33
N SER A 113 -15.77 -1.83 9.17
CA SER A 113 -16.41 -2.83 10.04
C SER A 113 -17.42 -2.18 11.02
N ILE A 114 -17.10 -1.00 11.55
CA ILE A 114 -18.00 -0.23 12.42
C ILE A 114 -19.22 0.25 11.62
N ARG A 115 -19.02 0.72 10.39
CA ARG A 115 -20.11 1.13 9.49
C ARG A 115 -21.08 -0.02 9.24
N VAL A 116 -20.56 -1.19 8.86
CA VAL A 116 -21.36 -2.40 8.61
C VAL A 116 -22.15 -2.81 9.85
N ARG A 117 -21.51 -2.79 11.03
CA ARG A 117 -22.19 -3.10 12.29
C ARG A 117 -23.33 -2.13 12.59
N ARG A 118 -23.09 -0.83 12.48
CA ARG A 118 -24.13 0.19 12.74
C ARG A 118 -25.29 0.13 11.75
N LEU A 119 -25.00 -0.21 10.49
CA LEU A 119 -26.05 -0.42 9.49
C LEU A 119 -26.95 -1.60 9.89
N LYS A 120 -26.36 -2.74 10.31
CA LYS A 120 -27.14 -3.89 10.79
C LYS A 120 -27.97 -3.57 12.03
N GLU A 121 -27.41 -2.81 12.97
CA GLU A 121 -28.14 -2.37 14.17
C GLU A 121 -29.32 -1.45 13.82
N TYR A 122 -29.14 -0.57 12.83
CA TYR A 122 -30.20 0.29 12.32
C TYR A 122 -31.32 -0.52 11.64
N GLU A 123 -30.97 -1.41 10.72
CA GLU A 123 -31.94 -2.29 10.04
C GLU A 123 -32.72 -3.17 11.01
N TYR A 124 -32.07 -3.64 12.08
CA TYR A 124 -32.72 -4.43 13.12
C TYR A 124 -33.77 -3.61 13.88
N LYS A 125 -33.45 -2.35 14.24
CA LYS A 125 -34.39 -1.45 14.91
C LYS A 125 -35.59 -1.11 14.04
N GLU A 126 -35.36 -0.78 12.77
CA GLU A 126 -36.46 -0.52 11.82
C GLU A 126 -37.39 -1.74 11.68
N ARG A 127 -36.83 -2.95 11.60
CA ARG A 127 -37.65 -4.19 11.58
C ARG A 127 -38.46 -4.38 12.86
N GLN A 128 -37.87 -4.12 14.02
CA GLN A 128 -38.59 -4.21 15.30
C GLN A 128 -39.71 -3.17 15.41
N GLU A 129 -39.46 -1.93 15.00
CA GLU A 129 -40.47 -0.87 14.99
C GLU A 129 -41.61 -1.19 14.02
N ALA A 130 -41.29 -1.68 12.82
CA ALA A 130 -42.30 -2.13 11.86
C ALA A 130 -43.14 -3.29 12.40
N GLN A 131 -42.51 -4.28 13.04
CA GLN A 131 -43.23 -5.40 13.67
C GLN A 131 -44.15 -4.91 14.79
N LYS A 132 -43.67 -4.00 15.64
CA LYS A 132 -44.47 -3.43 16.73
C LYS A 132 -45.69 -2.68 16.21
N GLN A 133 -45.53 -1.90 15.13
CA GLN A 133 -46.66 -1.21 14.48
C GLN A 133 -47.70 -2.19 13.93
N LEU A 134 -47.26 -3.29 13.32
CA LEU A 134 -48.16 -4.35 12.86
C LEU A 134 -48.92 -5.01 14.01
N ASP A 135 -48.22 -5.34 15.11
CA ASP A 135 -48.83 -5.94 16.30
C ASP A 135 -49.86 -4.98 16.95
N GLU A 136 -49.55 -3.69 17.04
CA GLU A 136 -50.46 -2.65 17.54
C GLU A 136 -51.73 -2.54 16.68
N LEU A 137 -51.60 -2.60 15.35
CA LEU A 137 -52.73 -2.60 14.42
C LEU A 137 -53.62 -3.84 14.58
N VAL A 138 -53.02 -5.02 14.81
CA VAL A 138 -53.78 -6.25 15.08
C VAL A 138 -54.56 -6.12 16.38
N VAL A 139 -53.95 -5.60 17.45
CA VAL A 139 -54.63 -5.40 18.74
C VAL A 139 -55.78 -4.38 18.62
N GLN A 140 -55.58 -3.26 17.91
CA GLN A 140 -56.63 -2.27 17.66
C GLN A 140 -57.76 -2.81 16.76
N GLY A 141 -57.41 -3.59 15.73
CA GLY A 141 -58.38 -4.25 14.86
C GLY A 141 -59.22 -5.32 15.55
N VAL A 142 -58.62 -6.05 16.50
CA VAL A 142 -59.34 -7.04 17.34
C VAL A 142 -60.23 -6.35 18.38
N GLY A 143 -59.81 -5.18 18.92
CA GLY A 143 -60.63 -4.35 19.81
C GLY A 143 -61.93 -3.87 19.15
N ASN A 144 -61.86 -3.38 17.91
CA ASN A 144 -63.05 -2.98 17.14
C ASN A 144 -63.91 -4.17 16.66
N GLY A 145 -63.35 -5.37 16.56
CA GLY A 145 -64.08 -6.58 16.20
C GLY A 145 -64.89 -7.21 17.34
N MET A 146 -64.58 -6.88 18.60
CA MET A 146 -65.30 -7.39 19.78
C MET A 146 -66.54 -6.58 20.15
N GLU A 147 -66.67 -5.33 19.71
CA GLU A 147 -67.89 -4.52 19.92
C GLU A 147 -69.04 -4.87 18.94
N MET A 148 -68.79 -5.65 17.88
CA MET A 148 -69.80 -6.05 16.89
C MET A 148 -70.32 -7.49 17.03
N ARG A 149 -70.35 -8.04 18.26
CA ARG A 149 -71.02 -9.32 18.55
C ARG A 149 -71.78 -9.30 19.88
N CYS A 150 -72.71 -8.37 20.03
CA CYS A 150 -73.82 -8.47 20.98
C CYS A 150 -75.02 -7.69 20.42
N ALA A 151 -75.80 -8.33 19.56
CA ALA A 151 -77.19 -7.97 19.25
C ALA A 151 -77.95 -9.25 18.90
#